data_AF-A0A0S4QXB0-F1
#
_entry.id   AF-A0A0S4QXB0-F1
#
_cell.length_a   1.000
_cell.length_b   1.000
_cell.length_c   1.000
_cell.angle_alpha   90.00
_cell.angle_beta   90.00
_cell.angle_gamma   90.00
#
_symmetry.space_group_name_H-M   'P 1'
#
loop_
_entity.id
_entity.type
_entity.pdbx_description
1 polymer ?
#
loop_
_entity_poly.entity_id
_entity_poly.type
_entity_poly.pdbx_seq_one_letter_code
_entity_poly.pdbx_strand_id
1 'polypeptide(L)'
;RRTTWTLEDLASEINPVTRGWINYFGAFRRSALYPVLYSIDRYLVRWLQRKYRRFRGRPGRAWRTLLAIKRRRPTLFAHWTLSTASG
;
A
#
# COMPACT_ATOMS: atom_id res chain seq x y z
N ARG A 1 -8.67 -11.01 12.75
CA ARG A 1 -9.35 -9.80 13.28
C ARG A 1 -8.38 -8.60 13.17
N ARG A 2 -8.34 -7.90 12.03
CA ARG A 2 -7.43 -6.75 11.74
C ARG A 2 -8.13 -5.37 11.84
N THR A 3 -9.29 -5.32 12.50
CA THR A 3 -10.12 -4.10 12.58
C THR A 3 -9.65 -3.11 13.65
N THR A 4 -8.89 -3.57 14.65
CA THR A 4 -8.28 -2.73 15.70
C THR A 4 -6.97 -2.09 15.25
N TRP A 5 -6.31 -2.66 14.24
CA TRP A 5 -5.02 -2.19 13.76
C TRP A 5 -5.13 -0.81 13.12
N THR A 6 -4.08 -0.01 13.28
CA THR A 6 -3.85 1.25 12.59
C THR A 6 -3.25 1.01 11.20
N LEU A 7 -3.06 2.08 10.42
CA LEU A 7 -2.39 1.94 9.12
C LEU A 7 -0.88 1.73 9.33
N GLU A 8 -0.34 2.28 10.41
CA GLU A 8 1.02 2.14 10.89
C GLU A 8 1.32 0.70 11.32
N ASP A 9 0.38 0.02 12.01
CA ASP A 9 0.53 -1.41 12.36
C ASP A 9 0.63 -2.28 11.11
N LEU A 10 -0.20 -2.00 10.09
CA LEU A 10 -0.11 -2.67 8.80
C LEU A 10 1.21 -2.39 8.09
N ALA A 11 1.70 -1.15 8.17
CA ALA A 11 2.99 -0.79 7.60
C ALA A 11 4.12 -1.56 8.29
N SER A 12 4.12 -1.67 9.61
CA SER A 12 5.13 -2.44 10.36
C SER A 12 5.13 -3.93 10.00
N GLU A 13 3.96 -4.53 9.74
CA GLU A 13 3.87 -5.94 9.30
C GLU A 13 4.34 -6.12 7.84
N ILE A 14 3.94 -5.21 6.94
CA ILE A 14 4.12 -5.37 5.47
C ILE A 14 5.51 -4.90 5.01
N ASN A 15 6.06 -3.86 5.63
CA ASN A 15 7.29 -3.22 5.18
C ASN A 15 8.52 -4.15 5.14
N PRO A 16 8.79 -5.01 6.15
CA PRO A 16 9.95 -5.90 6.12
C PRO A 16 9.93 -6.85 4.92
N VAL A 17 8.77 -7.49 4.66
CA VAL A 17 8.58 -8.40 3.51
C VAL A 17 8.73 -7.65 2.19
N THR A 18 8.09 -6.48 2.10
CA THR A 18 8.11 -5.65 0.89
C THR A 18 9.53 -5.16 0.57
N ARG A 19 10.31 -4.76 1.58
CA ARG A 19 11.74 -4.40 1.39
C ARG A 19 12.56 -5.56 0.87
N GLY A 20 12.32 -6.78 1.37
CA GLY A 20 12.97 -7.99 0.86
C GLY A 20 12.73 -8.19 -0.64
N TRP A 21 11.48 -8.07 -1.09
CA TRP A 21 11.15 -8.16 -2.52
C TRP A 21 11.75 -7.03 -3.35
N ILE A 22 11.73 -5.80 -2.84
CA ILE A 22 12.34 -4.64 -3.51
C ILE A 22 13.85 -4.85 -3.66
N ASN A 23 14.54 -5.29 -2.62
CA ASN A 23 15.98 -5.51 -2.64
C ASN A 23 16.36 -6.67 -3.58
N TYR A 24 15.58 -7.75 -3.56
CA TYR A 24 15.87 -8.94 -4.36
C TYR A 24 15.53 -8.76 -5.85
N PHE A 25 14.38 -8.14 -6.17
CA PHE A 25 13.90 -8.02 -7.56
C PHE A 25 14.11 -6.63 -8.19
N GLY A 26 14.38 -5.59 -7.39
CA GLY A 26 14.39 -4.20 -7.83
C GLY A 26 15.50 -3.84 -8.83
N ALA A 27 16.61 -4.58 -8.82
CA ALA A 27 17.72 -4.39 -9.76
C ALA A 27 17.44 -5.03 -11.14
N PHE A 28 16.62 -6.08 -11.20
CA PHE A 28 16.52 -6.93 -12.39
C PHE A 28 15.20 -6.78 -13.15
N ARG A 29 14.06 -6.61 -12.45
CA ARG A 29 12.72 -6.57 -13.09
C ARG A 29 11.73 -5.69 -12.34
N ARG A 30 11.88 -4.37 -12.46
CA ARG A 30 10.92 -3.40 -11.90
C ARG A 30 9.48 -3.60 -12.38
N SER A 31 9.29 -3.98 -13.65
CA SER A 31 7.97 -4.24 -14.23
C SER A 31 7.27 -5.46 -13.61
N ALA A 32 8.01 -6.51 -13.28
CA ALA A 32 7.47 -7.71 -12.62
C ALA A 32 7.10 -7.44 -11.14
N LEU A 33 7.74 -6.44 -10.53
CA LEU A 33 7.45 -6.03 -9.16
C LEU A 33 6.13 -5.25 -9.07
N TYR A 34 5.78 -4.47 -10.10
CA TYR A 34 4.61 -3.57 -10.07
C TYR A 34 3.27 -4.28 -9.76
N PRO A 35 2.93 -5.43 -10.37
CA PRO A 35 1.70 -6.16 -10.03
C PRO A 35 1.64 -6.60 -8.56
N VAL A 36 2.78 -7.00 -7.99
CA VAL A 36 2.88 -7.42 -6.58
C VAL A 36 2.64 -6.22 -5.67
N LEU A 37 3.31 -5.10 -5.92
CA LEU A 37 3.12 -3.87 -5.15
C LEU A 37 1.69 -3.33 -5.26
N TYR A 38 1.10 -3.40 -6.45
CA TYR A 38 -0.29 -3.02 -6.68
C TYR A 38 -1.27 -3.93 -5.92
N SER A 39 -0.95 -5.22 -5.75
CA SER A 39 -1.76 -6.14 -4.95
C SER A 39 -1.78 -5.74 -3.46
N ILE A 40 -0.67 -5.20 -2.93
CA ILE A 40 -0.59 -4.64 -1.58
C ILE A 40 -1.52 -3.43 -1.47
N ASP A 41 -1.48 -2.50 -2.43
CA ASP A 41 -2.38 -1.34 -2.42
C ASP A 41 -3.86 -1.76 -2.50
N ARG A 42 -4.21 -2.77 -3.32
CA ARG A 42 -5.57 -3.36 -3.34
C ARG A 42 -5.97 -3.93 -1.98
N TYR A 43 -5.04 -4.58 -1.29
CA TYR A 43 -5.27 -5.07 0.06
C TYR A 43 -5.54 -3.92 1.04
N LEU A 44 -4.75 -2.84 1.00
CA LEU A 44 -4.96 -1.64 1.83
C LEU A 44 -6.31 -0.99 1.58
N VAL A 45 -6.74 -0.91 0.31
CA VAL A 45 -8.09 -0.42 -0.04
C VAL A 45 -9.17 -1.30 0.58
N ARG A 46 -9.08 -2.63 0.45
CA ARG A 46 -10.04 -3.55 1.09
C ARG A 46 -10.05 -3.41 2.60
N TRP A 47 -8.88 -3.19 3.21
CA TRP A 47 -8.78 -2.93 4.65
C TRP A 47 -9.48 -1.61 5.03
N LEU A 48 -9.27 -0.52 4.29
CA LEU A 48 -9.94 0.76 4.51
C LEU A 48 -11.47 0.62 4.44
N GLN A 49 -11.97 -0.16 3.48
CA GLN A 49 -13.41 -0.43 3.33
C GLN A 49 -13.99 -1.22 4.51
N ARG A 50 -13.20 -2.13 5.11
CA ARG A 50 -13.63 -2.92 6.27
C ARG A 50 -13.54 -2.13 7.57
N LYS A 51 -12.49 -1.31 7.73
CA LYS A 51 -12.25 -0.52 8.94
C LYS A 51 -13.23 0.65 9.06
N TYR A 52 -13.48 1.38 7.96
CA TYR A 52 -14.27 2.60 8.00
C TYR A 52 -15.59 2.43 7.24
N ARG A 53 -16.71 2.56 7.95
CA ARG A 53 -18.07 2.45 7.40
C ARG A 53 -18.28 3.36 6.17
N ARG A 54 -17.71 4.57 6.16
CA ARG A 54 -17.79 5.55 5.04
C ARG A 54 -17.20 5.06 3.71
N PHE A 55 -16.37 4.02 3.73
CA PHE A 55 -15.75 3.44 2.54
C PHE A 55 -16.37 2.09 2.12
N ARG A 56 -17.30 1.55 2.90
CA ARG A 56 -17.93 0.25 2.61
C ARG A 56 -18.65 0.29 1.26
N GLY A 57 -18.35 -0.67 0.38
CA GLY A 57 -18.90 -0.73 -0.98
C GLY A 57 -18.42 0.38 -1.92
N ARG A 58 -17.47 1.23 -1.50
CA ARG A 58 -17.02 2.42 -2.26
C ARG A 58 -15.53 2.34 -2.59
N PRO A 59 -15.08 1.41 -3.45
CA PRO A 59 -13.65 1.19 -3.74
C PRO A 59 -12.96 2.42 -4.31
N GLY A 60 -13.62 3.17 -5.20
CA GLY A 60 -13.03 4.40 -5.76
C GLY A 60 -12.74 5.47 -4.70
N ARG A 61 -13.61 5.64 -3.70
CA ARG A 61 -13.40 6.60 -2.60
C ARG A 61 -12.28 6.13 -1.65
N ALA A 62 -12.21 4.83 -1.39
CA ALA A 62 -11.14 4.24 -0.60
C ALA A 62 -9.78 4.37 -1.31
N TRP A 63 -9.72 4.14 -2.62
CA TRP A 63 -8.54 4.38 -3.46
C TRP A 63 -8.08 5.83 -3.42
N ARG A 64 -8.98 6.79 -3.67
CA ARG A 64 -8.64 8.22 -3.60
C ARG A 64 -8.10 8.62 -2.22
N THR A 65 -8.67 8.03 -1.17
CA THR A 65 -8.18 8.26 0.20
C THR A 65 -6.78 7.66 0.40
N LEU A 66 -6.54 6.43 -0.08
CA LEU A 66 -5.22 5.80 -0.01
C LEU A 66 -4.17 6.63 -0.76
N LEU A 67 -4.49 7.11 -1.96
CA LEU A 67 -3.61 7.98 -2.74
C LEU A 67 -3.32 9.30 -2.03
N ALA A 68 -4.32 9.91 -1.38
CA ALA A 68 -4.10 11.11 -0.57
C ALA A 68 -3.19 10.84 0.63
N ILE A 69 -3.32 9.68 1.29
CA ILE A 69 -2.42 9.26 2.37
C ILE A 69 -1.01 9.04 1.83
N LYS A 70 -0.86 8.32 0.71
CA LYS A 70 0.42 8.08 0.04
C LYS A 70 1.14 9.38 -0.32
N ARG A 71 0.42 10.39 -0.81
CA ARG A 71 0.98 11.72 -1.10
C ARG A 71 1.46 12.44 0.17
N ARG A 72 0.73 12.33 1.28
CA ARG A 72 1.07 12.98 2.57
C ARG A 72 2.17 12.26 3.34
N ARG A 73 2.26 10.94 3.20
CA ARG A 73 3.19 10.06 3.92
C ARG A 73 3.79 9.02 2.98
N PRO A 74 4.61 9.44 1.99
CA PRO A 74 5.12 8.54 0.95
C PRO A 74 6.05 7.45 1.49
N THR A 75 6.62 7.63 2.68
CA THR A 75 7.52 6.69 3.34
C THR A 75 6.83 5.69 4.27
N LEU A 76 5.49 5.79 4.43
CA LEU A 76 4.74 4.91 5.34
C LEU A 76 4.81 3.44 4.89
N PHE A 77 4.68 3.20 3.58
CA PHE A 77 4.91 1.88 3.00
C PHE A 77 6.15 1.89 2.11
N ALA A 78 7.00 0.86 2.24
CA ALA A 78 8.28 0.78 1.54
C ALA A 78 8.13 0.87 0.01
N HIS A 79 7.05 0.34 -0.56
CA HIS A 79 6.82 0.36 -2.01
C HIS A 79 6.24 1.66 -2.55
N TRP A 80 5.76 2.55 -1.68
CA TRP A 80 5.18 3.81 -2.13
C TRP A 80 6.21 4.75 -2.74
N THR A 81 7.46 4.71 -2.25
CA THR A 81 8.59 5.51 -2.76
C THR A 81 9.04 5.11 -4.17
N LEU A 82 8.84 3.84 -4.55
CA LEU A 82 9.17 3.35 -5.89
C LEU A 82 8.23 3.87 -6.98
N SER A 83 6.99 4.21 -6.59
CA SER A 83 5.95 4.68 -7.52
C SER A 83 5.88 6.21 -7.59
N THR A 84 6.52 6.95 -6.68
CA THR A 84 6.62 8.42 -6.74
C THR A 84 7.69 8.91 -7.73
N ALA A 85 8.48 8.02 -8.32
CA ALA A 85 9.49 8.34 -9.34
C ALA A 85 8.91 8.46 -10.77
N SER A 86 7.62 8.74 -10.92
CA SER A 86 7.00 9.08 -12.20
C SER A 86 6.43 10.50 -12.11
N GLY A 87 7.34 11.46 -12.15
CA GLY A 87 7.08 12.81 -12.66
C GLY A 87 7.62 12.89 -14.07
#